data_AF-A0A439KPX4-F1
#
_entry.id   AF-A0A439KPX4-F1
#
_cell.length_a   1.000
_cell.length_b   1.000
_cell.length_c   1.000
_cell.angle_alpha   90.00
_cell.angle_beta   90.00
_cell.angle_gamma   90.00
#
_symmetry.space_group_name_H-M   'P 1'
#
loop_
_entity.id
_entity.type
_entity.pdbx_description
1 polymer ?
#
loop_
_entity_poly.entity_id
_entity_poly.type
_entity_poly.pdbx_seq_one_letter_code
_entity_poly.pdbx_strand_id
1 'polypeptide(L)'
;MADLVVVFGDDVLIFSDKSCAFPDSGDLAVDWQRWYRKSIAASAKQISGAERWLREHPDRVFLDTACTTPIPITINDDVTLRIHRIWVALGSAERAEAEIGRRSLTISATAEGGAKSFTVGRIAEAKGWVHVFDEESLKVVLRELSTVADFVNYLNAKVALFDEGSFQFADSELDIMAYYLWNNRTFPPV
;
A
#
# COMPACT_ATOMS: atom_id res chain seq x y z
N MET A 1 -14.81 -2.77 -2.79
CA MET A 1 -14.47 -2.55 -4.21
C MET A 1 -13.15 -1.81 -4.22
N ALA A 2 -12.23 -2.20 -5.11
CA ALA A 2 -10.98 -1.49 -5.37
C ALA A 2 -11.24 -0.35 -6.36
N ASP A 3 -10.40 0.67 -6.36
CA ASP A 3 -10.58 1.86 -7.19
C ASP A 3 -9.83 1.73 -8.52
N LEU A 4 -8.71 1.00 -8.54
CA LEU A 4 -7.95 0.68 -9.75
C LEU A 4 -7.33 -0.72 -9.65
N VAL A 5 -7.35 -1.46 -10.76
CA VAL A 5 -6.64 -2.73 -10.91
C VAL A 5 -5.72 -2.64 -12.11
N VAL A 6 -4.46 -3.05 -11.94
CA VAL A 6 -3.47 -3.14 -13.02
C VAL A 6 -2.99 -4.58 -13.11
N VAL A 7 -3.00 -5.15 -14.31
CA VAL A 7 -2.50 -6.50 -14.60
C VAL A 7 -1.21 -6.37 -15.42
N PHE A 8 -0.10 -6.91 -14.93
CA PHE A 8 1.21 -6.85 -15.57
C PHE A 8 1.98 -8.15 -15.38
N GLY A 9 1.98 -9.02 -16.40
CA GLY A 9 2.55 -10.37 -16.28
C GLY A 9 1.85 -11.15 -15.17
N ASP A 10 2.63 -11.71 -14.24
CA ASP A 10 2.11 -12.44 -13.08
C ASP A 10 1.78 -11.52 -11.89
N ASP A 11 1.96 -10.20 -12.03
CA ASP A 11 1.70 -9.21 -10.98
C ASP A 11 0.36 -8.51 -11.21
N VAL A 12 -0.50 -8.53 -10.20
CA VAL A 12 -1.76 -7.78 -10.16
C VAL A 12 -1.70 -6.76 -9.04
N LEU A 13 -1.79 -5.48 -9.40
CA LEU A 13 -1.78 -4.37 -8.46
C LEU A 13 -3.22 -3.94 -8.20
N ILE A 14 -3.64 -4.01 -6.94
CA ILE A 14 -4.95 -3.58 -6.48
C ILE A 14 -4.77 -2.29 -5.71
N PHE A 15 -5.14 -1.18 -6.33
CA PHE A 15 -5.17 0.13 -5.70
C PHE A 15 -6.54 0.40 -5.11
N SER A 16 -6.53 0.95 -3.92
CA SER A 16 -7.68 1.62 -3.38
C SER A 16 -7.24 2.84 -2.59
N ASP A 17 -8.05 3.88 -2.61
CA ASP A 17 -7.76 5.13 -1.95
C ASP A 17 -8.91 5.54 -1.04
N LYS A 18 -8.60 6.38 -0.05
CA LYS A 18 -9.63 7.02 0.74
C LYS A 18 -9.16 8.34 1.26
N SER A 19 -9.96 9.36 0.97
CA SER A 19 -9.84 10.66 1.63
C SER A 19 -10.65 10.67 2.92
N CYS A 20 -9.96 10.85 4.04
CA CYS A 20 -10.57 10.99 5.35
C CYS A 20 -9.95 12.18 6.07
N ALA A 21 -10.79 13.15 6.43
CA ALA A 21 -10.37 14.26 7.28
C ALA A 21 -9.80 13.72 8.61
N PHE A 22 -8.63 14.24 8.99
CA PHE A 22 -8.03 13.95 10.27
C PHE A 22 -8.82 14.68 11.37
N PRO A 23 -9.39 13.97 12.37
CA PRO A 23 -10.13 14.62 13.44
C PRO A 23 -9.24 15.58 14.25
N ASP A 24 -9.87 16.61 14.83
CA ASP A 24 -9.20 17.57 15.70
C ASP A 24 -10.00 17.74 16.99
N SER A 25 -10.03 16.69 17.80
CA SER A 25 -10.75 16.70 19.07
C SER A 25 -9.89 17.20 20.24
N GLY A 26 -8.61 17.47 20.00
CA GLY A 26 -7.64 17.90 21.00
C GLY A 26 -6.89 16.76 21.69
N ASP A 27 -7.17 15.50 21.32
CA ASP A 27 -6.44 14.32 21.76
C ASP A 27 -5.89 13.57 20.54
N LEU A 28 -4.60 13.77 20.29
CA LEU A 28 -3.91 13.20 19.12
C LEU A 28 -3.99 11.67 19.07
N ALA A 29 -3.92 10.99 20.22
CA ALA A 29 -3.95 9.53 20.24
C ALA A 29 -5.34 9.01 19.84
N VAL A 30 -6.39 9.65 20.33
CA VAL A 30 -7.78 9.35 19.96
C VAL A 30 -8.05 9.70 18.50
N ASP A 31 -7.59 10.87 18.04
CA ASP A 31 -7.79 11.35 16.68
C ASP A 31 -7.06 10.45 15.67
N TRP A 32 -5.81 10.07 15.97
CA TRP A 32 -5.06 9.09 15.20
C TRP A 32 -5.77 7.74 15.14
N GLN A 33 -6.21 7.19 16.27
CA GLN A 33 -6.90 5.89 16.28
C GLN A 33 -8.21 5.93 15.47
N ARG A 34 -8.97 7.03 15.54
CA ARG A 34 -10.18 7.23 14.74
C ARG A 34 -9.84 7.31 13.25
N TRP A 35 -8.85 8.12 12.89
CA TRP A 35 -8.40 8.25 11.52
C TRP A 35 -7.85 6.91 11.00
N TYR A 36 -6.94 6.24 11.72
CA TYR A 36 -6.37 4.95 11.33
C TYR A 36 -7.45 3.90 11.07
N ARG A 37 -8.45 3.76 11.95
CA ARG A 37 -9.54 2.79 11.75
C ARG A 37 -10.36 3.11 10.50
N LYS A 38 -10.67 4.38 10.28
CA LYS A 38 -11.50 4.83 9.16
C LYS A 38 -10.75 4.79 7.83
N SER A 39 -9.49 5.17 7.85
CA SER A 39 -8.64 5.41 6.68
C SER A 39 -7.79 4.21 6.32
N ILE A 40 -7.35 3.37 7.26
CA ILE A 40 -6.41 2.27 7.00
C ILE A 40 -7.03 0.92 7.37
N ALA A 41 -7.51 0.69 8.60
CA ALA A 41 -8.02 -0.64 8.97
C ALA A 41 -9.27 -1.04 8.15
N ALA A 42 -10.17 -0.09 7.87
CA ALA A 42 -11.33 -0.34 7.02
C ALA A 42 -10.96 -0.73 5.58
N SER A 43 -9.78 -0.33 5.10
CA SER A 43 -9.35 -0.58 3.72
C SER A 43 -8.91 -2.02 3.47
N ALA A 44 -8.31 -2.65 4.49
CA ALA A 44 -7.87 -4.02 4.41
C ALA A 44 -9.01 -4.97 4.02
N LYS A 45 -10.25 -4.68 4.46
CA LYS A 45 -11.44 -5.44 4.02
C LYS A 45 -11.76 -5.24 2.55
N GLN A 46 -11.64 -4.02 2.03
CA GLN A 46 -11.90 -3.72 0.62
C GLN A 46 -10.88 -4.43 -0.27
N ILE A 47 -9.59 -4.31 0.07
CA ILE A 47 -8.51 -4.94 -0.68
C ILE A 47 -8.59 -6.46 -0.60
N SER A 48 -8.79 -7.03 0.59
CA SER A 48 -8.94 -8.48 0.76
C SER A 48 -10.16 -9.03 0.02
N GLY A 49 -11.24 -8.25 -0.04
CA GLY A 49 -12.42 -8.60 -0.83
C GLY A 49 -12.15 -8.60 -2.33
N ALA A 50 -11.45 -7.58 -2.84
CA ALA A 50 -11.06 -7.46 -4.24
C ALA A 50 -10.08 -8.57 -4.66
N GLU A 51 -9.06 -8.83 -3.85
CA GLU A 51 -8.15 -9.96 -4.06
C GLU A 51 -8.89 -11.28 -4.12
N ARG A 52 -9.76 -11.56 -3.14
CA ARG A 52 -10.51 -12.81 -3.11
C ARG A 52 -11.34 -12.98 -4.38
N TRP A 53 -12.02 -11.92 -4.81
CA TRP A 53 -12.79 -11.94 -6.05
C TRP A 53 -11.92 -12.26 -7.27
N LEU A 54 -10.75 -11.62 -7.38
CA LEU A 54 -9.82 -11.86 -8.48
C LEU A 54 -9.30 -13.30 -8.50
N ARG A 55 -9.06 -13.90 -7.33
CA ARG A 55 -8.62 -15.30 -7.22
C ARG A 55 -9.74 -16.31 -7.51
N GLU A 56 -10.95 -16.04 -7.04
CA GLU A 56 -12.09 -16.96 -7.21
C GLU A 56 -12.73 -16.84 -8.61
N HIS A 57 -12.60 -15.67 -9.24
CA HIS A 57 -13.24 -15.32 -10.51
C HIS A 57 -12.31 -14.51 -11.43
N PRO A 58 -11.14 -15.08 -11.83
CA PRO A 58 -10.14 -14.38 -12.64
C PRO A 58 -10.65 -13.98 -14.04
N ASP A 59 -11.66 -14.68 -14.56
CA ASP A 59 -12.32 -14.44 -15.84
C ASP A 59 -13.41 -13.36 -15.77
N ARG A 60 -13.70 -12.82 -14.57
CA ARG A 60 -14.77 -11.84 -14.33
C ARG A 60 -14.24 -10.45 -14.02
N VAL A 61 -13.30 -9.98 -14.83
CA VAL A 61 -12.76 -8.62 -14.84
C VAL A 61 -13.08 -7.94 -16.16
N PHE A 62 -13.73 -6.77 -16.09
CA PHE A 62 -14.33 -6.11 -17.25
C PHE A 62 -13.87 -4.66 -17.37
N LEU A 63 -13.85 -4.14 -18.59
CA LEU A 63 -13.49 -2.76 -18.93
C LEU A 63 -14.67 -1.79 -18.75
N ASP A 64 -15.88 -2.30 -18.51
CA ASP A 64 -17.10 -1.53 -18.36
C ASP A 64 -17.92 -1.97 -17.13
N THR A 65 -18.69 -1.02 -16.59
CA THR A 65 -19.53 -1.25 -15.41
C THR A 65 -20.70 -2.21 -15.64
N ALA A 66 -21.08 -2.44 -16.91
CA ALA A 66 -22.13 -3.41 -17.24
C ALA A 66 -21.58 -4.85 -17.34
N CYS A 67 -20.28 -5.04 -17.14
CA CYS A 67 -19.60 -6.34 -17.19
C CYS A 67 -19.76 -7.05 -18.54
N THR A 68 -19.66 -6.29 -19.63
CA THR A 68 -19.91 -6.82 -20.99
C THR A 68 -18.64 -7.09 -21.79
N THR A 69 -17.58 -6.31 -21.53
CA THR A 69 -16.31 -6.34 -22.24
C THR A 69 -15.22 -6.82 -21.29
N PRO A 70 -14.80 -8.10 -21.35
CA PRO A 70 -13.72 -8.58 -20.49
C PRO A 70 -12.41 -7.87 -20.82
N ILE A 71 -11.51 -7.79 -19.84
CA ILE A 71 -10.14 -7.30 -20.09
C ILE A 71 -9.43 -8.24 -21.08
N PRO A 72 -8.67 -7.73 -22.08
CA PRO A 72 -7.98 -8.55 -23.07
C PRO A 72 -6.67 -9.17 -22.54
N ILE A 73 -6.62 -9.52 -21.25
CA ILE A 73 -5.45 -10.08 -20.58
C ILE A 73 -5.94 -11.20 -19.66
N THR A 74 -5.30 -12.36 -19.74
CA THR A 74 -5.58 -13.47 -18.81
C THR A 74 -4.91 -13.19 -17.47
N ILE A 75 -5.70 -13.25 -16.40
CA ILE A 75 -5.16 -13.29 -15.04
C ILE A 75 -4.95 -14.76 -14.71
N ASN A 76 -3.69 -15.21 -14.70
CA ASN A 76 -3.37 -16.57 -14.29
C ASN A 76 -3.74 -16.76 -12.82
N ASP A 77 -4.46 -17.82 -12.49
CA ASP A 77 -4.86 -18.17 -11.12
C ASP A 77 -3.93 -19.21 -10.48
N ASP A 78 -2.74 -19.39 -11.05
CA ASP A 78 -1.76 -20.36 -10.60
C ASP A 78 -0.88 -19.84 -9.43
N VAL A 79 0.10 -20.65 -9.05
CA VAL A 79 1.04 -20.35 -7.94
C VAL A 79 1.94 -19.14 -8.23
N THR A 80 2.01 -18.68 -9.48
CA THR A 80 2.87 -17.54 -9.86
C THR A 80 2.20 -16.18 -9.64
N LEU A 81 0.87 -16.13 -9.48
CA LEU A 81 0.11 -14.89 -9.29
C LEU A 81 0.50 -14.13 -8.02
N ARG A 82 1.18 -12.99 -8.21
CA ARG A 82 1.56 -12.04 -7.16
C ARG A 82 0.55 -10.91 -7.09
N ILE A 83 -0.05 -10.71 -5.90
CA ILE A 83 -1.02 -9.64 -5.68
C ILE A 83 -0.38 -8.56 -4.80
N HIS A 84 -0.27 -7.37 -5.37
CA HIS A 84 0.20 -6.16 -4.71
C HIS A 84 -0.98 -5.36 -4.17
N ARG A 85 -1.12 -5.36 -2.85
CA ARG A 85 -2.17 -4.64 -2.13
C ARG A 85 -1.70 -3.23 -1.87
N ILE A 86 -2.25 -2.25 -2.57
CA ILE A 86 -1.80 -0.87 -2.50
C ILE A 86 -2.93 -0.01 -1.93
N TRP A 87 -2.63 0.64 -0.81
CA TRP A 87 -3.53 1.55 -0.15
C TRP A 87 -2.97 2.96 -0.15
N VAL A 88 -3.76 3.92 -0.62
CA VAL A 88 -3.37 5.34 -0.63
C VAL A 88 -4.12 6.07 0.47
N ALA A 89 -3.40 6.39 1.55
CA ALA A 89 -3.94 7.02 2.75
C ALA A 89 -3.82 8.55 2.66
N LEU A 90 -4.92 9.20 2.26
CA LEU A 90 -4.96 10.65 2.03
C LEU A 90 -5.43 11.40 3.30
N GLY A 91 -5.00 12.66 3.45
CA GLY A 91 -5.50 13.56 4.50
C GLY A 91 -4.83 13.43 5.86
N SER A 92 -3.65 12.80 5.95
CA SER A 92 -2.81 12.81 7.16
C SER A 92 -1.64 13.78 7.11
N ALA A 93 -1.26 14.29 5.93
CA ALA A 93 -0.01 15.04 5.73
C ALA A 93 0.09 16.31 6.58
N GLU A 94 -0.94 17.18 6.56
CA GLU A 94 -0.93 18.43 7.33
C GLU A 94 -0.82 18.19 8.84
N ARG A 95 -1.54 17.17 9.34
CA ARG A 95 -1.47 16.82 10.75
C ARG A 95 -0.10 16.20 11.08
N ALA A 96 0.45 15.34 10.22
CA ALA A 96 1.78 14.79 10.41
C ALA A 96 2.84 15.91 10.46
N GLU A 97 2.73 16.92 9.59
CA GLU A 97 3.62 18.08 9.60
C GLU A 97 3.56 18.84 10.93
N ALA A 98 2.36 19.10 11.43
CA ALA A 98 2.16 19.81 12.68
C ALA A 98 2.68 19.05 13.92
N GLU A 99 2.51 17.73 13.96
CA GLU A 99 2.77 16.91 15.16
C GLU A 99 4.18 16.30 15.17
N ILE A 100 4.71 15.92 13.99
CA ILE A 100 6.00 15.23 13.86
C ILE A 100 6.97 15.92 12.90
N GLY A 101 6.63 17.10 12.38
CA GLY A 101 7.53 17.92 11.55
C GLY A 101 7.76 17.39 10.14
N ARG A 102 6.98 16.40 9.69
CA ARG A 102 7.10 15.79 8.35
C ARG A 102 5.74 15.41 7.78
N ARG A 103 5.58 15.56 6.47
CA ARG A 103 4.36 15.22 5.71
C ARG A 103 4.34 13.76 5.25
N SER A 104 4.74 12.84 6.12
CA SER A 104 4.87 11.42 5.79
C SER A 104 4.39 10.49 6.88
N LEU A 105 4.04 9.27 6.48
CA LEU A 105 3.80 8.17 7.41
C LEU A 105 5.09 7.37 7.62
N THR A 106 5.37 7.06 8.88
CA THR A 106 6.43 6.12 9.28
C THR A 106 6.00 4.72 8.91
N ILE A 107 6.89 3.91 8.34
CA ILE A 107 6.62 2.52 8.00
C ILE A 107 7.42 1.63 8.95
N SER A 108 6.76 0.67 9.59
CA SER A 108 7.40 -0.24 10.53
C SER A 108 6.94 -1.67 10.32
N ALA A 109 7.89 -2.62 10.32
CA ALA A 109 7.57 -4.05 10.20
C ALA A 109 6.86 -4.61 11.45
N THR A 110 7.03 -3.95 12.59
CA THR A 110 6.57 -4.42 13.90
C THR A 110 5.35 -3.65 14.43
N ALA A 111 5.03 -2.50 13.84
CA ALA A 111 3.83 -1.76 14.19
C ALA A 111 2.57 -2.50 13.73
N GLU A 112 1.56 -2.54 14.59
CA GLU A 112 0.26 -3.15 14.32
C GLU A 112 -0.87 -2.26 14.85
N GLY A 113 -2.00 -2.25 14.15
CA GLY A 113 -3.25 -1.66 14.65
C GLY A 113 -3.20 -0.14 14.92
N GLY A 114 -2.23 0.57 14.32
CA GLY A 114 -2.04 2.00 14.55
C GLY A 114 -1.62 2.33 15.99
N ALA A 115 -0.93 1.43 16.68
CA ALA A 115 -0.53 1.64 18.09
C ALA A 115 0.31 2.91 18.32
N LYS A 116 1.08 3.34 17.31
CA LYS A 116 1.88 4.57 17.32
C LYS A 116 1.34 5.55 16.27
N SER A 117 1.16 6.81 16.67
CA SER A 117 0.69 7.86 15.77
C SER A 117 1.58 8.00 14.54
N PHE A 118 0.96 8.25 13.37
CA PHE A 118 1.64 8.41 12.08
C PHE A 118 2.56 7.25 11.72
N THR A 119 2.26 6.05 12.22
CA THR A 119 3.03 4.85 11.92
C THR A 119 2.12 3.77 11.37
N VAL A 120 2.48 3.25 10.21
CA VAL A 120 1.80 2.15 9.53
C VAL A 120 2.70 0.92 9.51
N GLY A 121 2.08 -0.25 9.55
CA GLY A 121 2.77 -1.52 9.57
C GLY A 121 1.83 -2.62 9.17
N ARG A 122 1.88 -3.75 9.88
CA ARG A 122 0.98 -4.87 9.60
C ARG A 122 -0.47 -4.47 9.92
N ILE A 123 -1.36 -4.79 8.98
CA ILE A 123 -2.79 -4.58 9.13
C ILE A 123 -3.42 -5.94 9.40
N ALA A 124 -3.89 -6.16 10.62
CA ALA A 124 -4.43 -7.45 11.07
C ALA A 124 -5.59 -7.96 10.19
N GLU A 125 -6.38 -7.04 9.64
CA GLU A 125 -7.53 -7.35 8.80
C GLU A 125 -7.15 -7.73 7.35
N ALA A 126 -5.87 -7.59 6.96
CA ALA A 126 -5.38 -7.92 5.63
C ALA A 126 -4.67 -9.28 5.63
N LYS A 127 -4.83 -10.04 4.54
CA LYS A 127 -4.02 -11.25 4.31
C LYS A 127 -2.65 -10.85 3.76
N GLY A 128 -1.65 -10.79 4.62
CA GLY A 128 -0.27 -10.45 4.22
C GLY A 128 -0.01 -8.94 4.17
N TRP A 129 1.06 -8.55 3.48
CA TRP A 129 1.51 -7.16 3.44
C TRP A 129 0.58 -6.26 2.60
N VAL A 130 0.39 -5.02 3.05
CA VAL A 130 -0.29 -3.95 2.34
C VAL A 130 0.66 -2.77 2.23
N HIS A 131 0.94 -2.33 1.00
CA HIS A 131 1.73 -1.13 0.75
C HIS A 131 0.87 0.09 1.02
N VAL A 132 1.11 0.75 2.14
CA VAL A 132 0.47 2.03 2.46
C VAL A 132 1.35 3.17 1.96
N PHE A 133 0.81 3.98 1.06
CA PHE A 133 1.41 5.23 0.63
C PHE A 133 0.59 6.41 1.12
N ASP A 134 1.25 7.50 1.48
CA ASP A 134 0.61 8.81 1.64
C ASP A 134 0.56 9.56 0.29
N GLU A 135 -0.09 10.73 0.30
CA GLU A 135 -0.31 11.55 -0.88
C GLU A 135 0.97 12.07 -1.54
N GLU A 136 2.06 12.21 -0.78
CA GLU A 136 3.34 12.71 -1.29
C GLU A 136 4.23 11.57 -1.79
N SER A 137 4.33 10.51 -1.00
CA SER A 137 5.21 9.38 -1.29
C SER A 137 4.84 8.67 -2.58
N LEU A 138 3.56 8.36 -2.81
CA LEU A 138 3.14 7.66 -4.03
C LEU A 138 3.53 8.46 -5.29
N LYS A 139 3.31 9.77 -5.26
CA LYS A 139 3.62 10.67 -6.36
C LYS A 139 5.10 10.65 -6.71
N VAL A 140 5.96 10.71 -5.70
CA VAL A 140 7.42 10.68 -5.90
C VAL A 140 7.85 9.29 -6.36
N VAL A 141 7.35 8.22 -5.74
CA VAL A 141 7.65 6.83 -6.11
C VAL A 141 7.30 6.56 -7.57
N LEU A 142 6.10 6.93 -8.02
CA LEU A 142 5.69 6.74 -9.41
C LEU A 142 6.46 7.65 -10.39
N ARG A 143 7.00 8.79 -9.93
CA ARG A 143 7.85 9.66 -10.75
C ARG A 143 9.24 9.08 -10.95
N GLU A 144 9.88 8.60 -9.87
CA GLU A 144 11.24 8.07 -9.92
C GLU A 144 11.28 6.64 -10.48
N LEU A 145 10.25 5.83 -10.22
CA LEU A 145 10.05 4.49 -10.77
C LEU A 145 9.04 4.55 -11.91
N SER A 146 9.38 5.29 -12.96
CA SER A 146 8.45 5.74 -14.01
C SER A 146 7.91 4.64 -14.95
N THR A 147 8.29 3.38 -14.76
CA THR A 147 7.77 2.25 -15.52
C THR A 147 7.06 1.26 -14.60
N VAL A 148 6.04 0.56 -15.11
CA VAL A 148 5.33 -0.47 -14.33
C VAL A 148 6.30 -1.54 -13.84
N ALA A 149 7.27 -1.94 -14.66
CA ALA A 149 8.30 -2.89 -14.27
C ALA A 149 9.15 -2.38 -13.09
N ASP A 150 9.60 -1.12 -13.13
CA ASP A 150 10.38 -0.52 -12.03
C ASP A 150 9.58 -0.46 -10.74
N PHE A 151 8.31 -0.06 -10.82
CA PHE A 151 7.43 0.02 -9.66
C PHE A 151 7.13 -1.37 -9.08
N VAL A 152 6.78 -2.35 -9.92
CA VAL A 152 6.53 -3.74 -9.51
C VAL A 152 7.78 -4.36 -8.87
N ASN A 153 8.96 -4.14 -9.45
CA ASN A 153 10.22 -4.63 -8.89
C ASN A 153 10.50 -4.04 -7.50
N TYR A 154 10.21 -2.75 -7.31
CA TYR A 154 10.33 -2.12 -6.00
C TYR A 154 9.35 -2.70 -4.98
N LEU A 155 8.08 -2.93 -5.35
CA LEU A 155 7.10 -3.55 -4.45
C LEU A 155 7.51 -4.98 -4.06
N ASN A 156 7.96 -5.78 -5.03
CA ASN A 156 8.47 -7.13 -4.79
C ASN A 156 9.68 -7.12 -3.83
N ALA A 157 10.67 -6.27 -4.10
CA ALA A 157 11.84 -6.12 -3.23
C ALA A 157 11.45 -5.69 -1.82
N LYS A 158 10.48 -4.78 -1.72
CA LYS A 158 9.97 -4.28 -0.44
C LYS A 158 9.27 -5.39 0.35
N VAL A 159 8.44 -6.24 -0.28
CA VAL A 159 7.85 -7.41 0.39
C VAL A 159 8.93 -8.37 0.90
N ALA A 160 9.92 -8.70 0.06
CA ALA A 160 11.03 -9.56 0.47
C ALA A 160 11.79 -9.00 1.68
N LEU A 161 12.06 -7.69 1.68
CA LEU A 161 12.70 -7.00 2.80
C LEU A 161 11.90 -7.13 4.12
N PHE A 162 10.57 -7.11 4.07
CA PHE A 162 9.72 -7.33 5.24
C PHE A 162 9.70 -8.80 5.69
N ASP A 163 9.72 -9.73 4.75
CA ASP A 163 9.69 -11.17 5.03
C ASP A 163 11.03 -11.70 5.56
N GLU A 164 12.16 -11.12 5.13
CA GLU A 164 13.50 -11.39 5.68
C GLU A 164 13.64 -10.99 7.16
N GLY A 165 12.80 -10.07 7.64
CA GLY A 165 12.75 -9.64 9.04
C GLY A 165 13.87 -8.70 9.48
N SER A 166 14.75 -8.29 8.56
CA SER A 166 15.87 -7.38 8.84
C SER A 166 15.43 -5.91 8.93
N PHE A 167 14.35 -5.54 8.25
CA PHE A 167 13.79 -4.19 8.28
C PHE A 167 13.00 -3.93 9.57
N GLN A 168 13.35 -2.85 10.27
CA GLN A 168 12.66 -2.44 11.51
C GLN A 168 11.64 -1.34 11.24
N PHE A 169 12.11 -0.21 10.73
CA PHE A 169 11.28 0.93 10.35
C PHE A 169 12.02 1.89 9.42
N ALA A 170 11.25 2.76 8.78
CA ALA A 170 11.70 3.94 8.05
C ALA A 170 10.75 5.10 8.36
N ASP A 171 11.28 6.32 8.40
CA ASP A 171 10.51 7.53 8.73
C ASP A 171 9.54 7.94 7.61
N SER A 172 9.80 7.48 6.39
CA SER A 172 8.93 7.63 5.22
C SER A 172 9.15 6.50 4.21
N GLU A 173 8.19 6.35 3.29
CA GLU A 173 8.38 5.51 2.10
C GLU A 173 9.57 5.96 1.24
N LEU A 174 9.85 7.26 1.23
CA LEU A 174 10.93 7.83 0.42
C LEU A 174 12.30 7.41 0.93
N ASP A 175 12.45 7.16 2.24
CA ASP A 175 13.69 6.63 2.80
C ASP A 175 13.93 5.19 2.33
N ILE A 176 12.87 4.37 2.28
CA ILE A 176 12.93 3.00 1.76
C ILE A 176 13.30 3.02 0.27
N MET A 177 12.63 3.86 -0.53
CA MET A 177 12.94 4.02 -1.95
C MET A 177 14.35 4.56 -2.18
N ALA A 178 14.80 5.55 -1.41
CA ALA A 178 16.15 6.10 -1.51
C ALA A 178 17.19 5.01 -1.24
N TYR A 179 17.00 4.20 -0.19
CA TYR A 179 17.90 3.10 0.12
C TYR A 179 17.91 2.02 -0.98
N TYR A 180 16.75 1.70 -1.56
CA TYR A 180 16.63 0.80 -2.71
C TYR A 180 17.39 1.33 -3.92
N LEU A 181 17.19 2.59 -4.28
CA LEU A 181 17.86 3.23 -5.42
C LEU A 181 19.36 3.34 -5.22
N TRP A 182 19.80 3.69 -4.00
CA TRP A 182 21.21 3.78 -3.63
C TRP A 182 21.95 2.45 -3.80
N ASN A 183 21.26 1.33 -3.53
CA ASN A 183 21.80 -0.01 -3.67
C ASN A 183 21.43 -0.65 -5.01
N ASN A 184 21.49 0.12 -6.10
CA ASN A 184 21.24 -0.36 -7.46
C ASN A 184 19.92 -1.11 -7.63
N ARG A 185 18.84 -0.58 -7.03
CA ARG A 185 17.49 -1.16 -7.09
C ARG A 185 17.43 -2.56 -6.45
N THR A 186 18.10 -2.70 -5.30
CA THR A 186 18.03 -3.89 -4.45
C THR A 186 18.11 -3.50 -2.98
N PHE A 187 17.72 -4.40 -2.07
CA PHE A 187 18.02 -4.27 -0.65
C PHE A 187 19.16 -5.24 -0.32
N PRO A 188 20.32 -4.75 0.15
CA PRO A 188 21.41 -5.64 0.52
C PRO A 188 21.04 -6.44 1.78
N PRO A 189 21.49 -7.70 1.89
CA PRO A 189 21.28 -8.49 3.10
C PRO A 189 21.98 -7.81 4.29
N VAL A 190 21.33 -7.85 5.45
CA VAL A 190 21.84 -7.30 6.71
C VAL A 190 22.80 -8.28 7.39
#